data_AF-A0A7Y8WRT7-F1
#
_entry.id   AF-A0A7Y8WRT7-F1
#
_cell.length_a   1.000
_cell.length_b   1.000
_cell.length_c   1.000
_cell.angle_alpha   90.00
_cell.angle_beta   90.00
_cell.angle_gamma   90.00
#
_symmetry.space_group_name_H-M   'P 1'
#
loop_
_entity.id
_entity.type
_entity.pdbx_description
1 polymer ?
#
loop_
_entity_poly.entity_id
_entity_poly.type
_entity_poly.pdbx_seq_one_letter_code
_entity_poly.pdbx_strand_id
1 'polypeptide(L)'
;MEWTLFGLFLLSAILLGFSLVKSYRDSKVEKKQIDLVHVSMMKEINSIQDSIRDIELDIEVVINEAGIQLSPERKLFMREVIDLYRRNYSIESIAEKKEVPETEIEQLLSPYLKIKDEGGLVANAN
;
A
#
# COMPACT_ATOMS: atom_id res chain seq x y z
N MET A 1 40.32 -36.43 -43.68
CA MET A 1 40.29 -35.68 -42.40
C MET A 1 39.84 -34.22 -42.56
N GLU A 2 39.97 -33.60 -43.74
CA GLU A 2 39.52 -32.20 -43.94
C GLU A 2 37.99 -32.05 -44.07
N TRP A 3 37.32 -33.04 -44.67
CA TRP A 3 35.86 -33.07 -44.84
C TRP A 3 35.06 -33.05 -43.53
N THR A 4 35.58 -33.69 -42.47
CA THR A 4 34.95 -33.69 -41.15
C THR A 4 35.02 -32.32 -40.48
N LEU A 5 36.12 -31.60 -40.70
CA LEU A 5 36.36 -30.28 -40.14
C LEU A 5 35.48 -29.23 -40.82
N PHE A 6 35.30 -29.36 -42.14
CA PHE A 6 34.38 -28.53 -42.92
C PHE A 6 32.91 -28.72 -42.49
N GLY A 7 32.48 -29.97 -42.26
CA GLY A 7 31.12 -30.27 -41.79
C GLY A 7 30.83 -29.70 -40.40
N LEU A 8 31.78 -29.82 -39.47
CA LEU A 8 31.69 -29.22 -38.14
C LEU A 8 31.62 -27.70 -38.18
N PHE A 9 32.40 -27.07 -39.07
CA PHE A 9 32.39 -25.62 -39.23
C PHE A 9 31.04 -25.11 -39.75
N LEU A 10 30.48 -25.77 -40.76
CA LEU A 10 29.15 -25.46 -41.29
C LEU A 10 28.04 -25.63 -40.24
N LEU A 11 28.08 -26.73 -39.49
CA LEU A 11 27.10 -26.98 -38.43
C LEU A 11 27.17 -25.91 -37.33
N SER A 12 28.38 -25.51 -36.96
CA SER A 12 28.60 -24.43 -35.98
C SER A 12 28.08 -23.08 -36.50
N ALA A 13 28.34 -22.74 -37.76
CA ALA A 13 27.84 -21.50 -38.36
C ALA A 13 26.29 -21.43 -38.37
N ILE A 14 25.63 -22.55 -38.66
CA ILE A 14 24.16 -22.64 -38.62
C ILE A 14 23.63 -22.47 -37.19
N LEU A 15 24.23 -23.16 -36.22
CA LEU A 15 23.87 -23.04 -34.80
C LEU A 15 24.09 -21.62 -34.28
N LEU A 16 25.19 -20.98 -34.68
CA LEU A 16 25.50 -19.60 -34.32
C LEU A 16 24.43 -18.65 -34.86
N GLY A 17 24.08 -18.77 -36.14
CA GLY A 17 23.02 -17.97 -36.76
C GLY A 17 21.69 -18.12 -36.03
N PHE A 18 21.29 -19.36 -35.71
CA PHE A 18 20.07 -19.63 -34.95
C PHE A 18 20.11 -19.03 -33.53
N SER A 19 21.25 -19.16 -32.85
CA SER A 19 21.47 -18.63 -31.50
C SER A 19 21.34 -17.10 -31.47
N LEU A 20 21.91 -16.40 -32.44
CA LEU A 20 21.86 -14.94 -32.52
C LEU A 20 20.42 -14.44 -32.74
N VAL A 21 19.66 -15.06 -33.66
CA VAL A 21 18.26 -14.69 -33.89
C VAL A 21 17.40 -14.95 -32.65
N LYS A 22 17.58 -16.11 -32.00
CA LYS A 22 16.85 -16.45 -30.77
C LYS A 22 17.17 -15.47 -29.64
N SER A 23 18.46 -15.17 -29.41
CA SER A 23 18.91 -14.22 -28.38
C SER A 23 18.37 -12.80 -28.61
N TYR A 24 18.38 -12.34 -29.86
CA TYR A 24 17.83 -11.02 -30.20
C TYR A 24 16.32 -10.94 -29.96
N ARG A 25 15.57 -12.01 -30.25
CA ARG A 25 14.13 -12.06 -30.01
C ARG A 25 13.81 -12.10 -28.51
N ASP A 26 14.52 -12.94 -27.77
CA ASP A 26 14.28 -13.13 -26.33
C ASP A 26 14.62 -11.84 -25.55
N SER A 27 15.72 -11.16 -25.87
CA SER A 27 16.08 -9.87 -25.24
C SER A 27 15.09 -8.73 -25.52
N LYS A 28 14.47 -8.69 -26.70
CA LYS A 28 13.42 -7.72 -27.03
C LYS A 28 12.14 -7.98 -26.26
N VAL A 29 11.80 -9.25 -26.06
CA VAL A 29 10.62 -9.66 -25.26
C VAL A 29 10.83 -9.34 -23.79
N GLU A 30 12.01 -9.63 -23.24
CA GLU A 30 12.37 -9.33 -21.85
C GLU A 30 12.34 -7.82 -21.56
N LYS A 31 13.00 -7.01 -22.41
CA LYS A 31 12.96 -5.54 -22.30
C LYS A 31 11.54 -4.99 -22.34
N LYS A 32 10.71 -5.48 -23.27
CA LYS A 32 9.31 -5.05 -23.39
C LYS A 32 8.49 -5.41 -22.16
N GLN A 33 8.74 -6.58 -21.53
CA GLN A 33 8.05 -6.96 -20.30
C GLN A 33 8.47 -6.07 -19.13
N ILE A 34 9.76 -5.79 -18.98
CA ILE A 34 10.28 -4.89 -17.94
C ILE A 34 9.70 -3.47 -18.11
N ASP A 35 9.68 -2.96 -19.35
CA ASP A 35 9.12 -1.64 -19.65
C ASP A 35 7.62 -1.56 -19.32
N LEU A 36 6.85 -2.61 -19.65
CA LEU A 36 5.42 -2.66 -19.34
C LEU A 36 5.15 -2.69 -17.84
N VAL A 37 5.91 -3.47 -17.07
CA VAL A 37 5.80 -3.53 -15.61
C VAL A 37 6.18 -2.18 -14.98
N HIS A 38 7.25 -1.54 -15.46
CA HIS A 38 7.63 -0.23 -14.95
C HIS A 38 6.56 0.83 -15.24
N VAL A 39 6.00 0.85 -16.46
CA VAL A 39 4.93 1.78 -16.83
C VAL A 39 3.65 1.53 -16.02
N SER A 40 3.27 0.27 -15.79
CA SER A 40 2.09 -0.03 -14.97
C SER A 40 2.30 0.39 -13.51
N MET A 41 3.48 0.11 -12.94
CA MET A 41 3.83 0.53 -11.58
C MET A 41 3.80 2.06 -11.43
N MET A 42 4.39 2.81 -12.37
CA MET A 42 4.35 4.27 -12.33
C MET A 42 2.93 4.82 -12.44
N LYS A 43 2.10 4.19 -13.27
CA LYS A 43 0.68 4.56 -13.38
C LYS A 43 -0.07 4.29 -12.08
N GLU A 44 0.17 3.16 -11.44
CA GLU A 44 -0.41 2.82 -10.14
C GLU A 44 0.02 3.81 -9.05
N ILE A 45 1.32 4.13 -8.98
CA ILE A 45 1.86 5.15 -8.05
C ILE A 45 1.16 6.49 -8.24
N ASN A 46 1.03 6.95 -9.49
CA ASN A 46 0.34 8.21 -9.77
C ASN A 46 -1.13 8.15 -9.36
N SER A 47 -1.83 7.04 -9.62
CA SER A 47 -3.23 6.89 -9.20
C SER A 47 -3.42 6.89 -7.68
N ILE A 48 -2.45 6.33 -6.95
CA ILE A 48 -2.43 6.36 -5.47
C ILE A 48 -2.18 7.78 -4.99
N GLN A 49 -1.23 8.50 -5.62
CA GLN A 49 -0.93 9.89 -5.28
C GLN A 49 -2.16 10.79 -5.49
N ASP A 50 -2.86 10.63 -6.61
CA ASP A 50 -4.09 11.37 -6.90
C ASP A 50 -5.18 11.04 -5.85
N SER A 51 -5.35 9.76 -5.51
CA SER A 51 -6.32 9.33 -4.49
C SER A 51 -6.01 9.91 -3.11
N ILE A 52 -4.73 9.99 -2.72
CA ILE A 52 -4.32 10.61 -1.44
C ILE A 52 -4.64 12.10 -1.46
N ARG A 53 -4.36 12.78 -2.57
CA ARG A 53 -4.65 14.22 -2.72
C ARG A 53 -6.14 14.50 -2.63
N ASP A 54 -6.98 13.68 -3.25
CA ASP A 54 -8.44 13.82 -3.17
C ASP A 54 -8.92 13.65 -1.71
N ILE A 55 -8.41 12.66 -0.99
CA ILE A 55 -8.72 12.47 0.44
C ILE A 55 -8.27 13.67 1.29
N GLU A 56 -7.10 14.23 1.02
CA GLU A 56 -6.61 15.42 1.74
C GLU A 56 -7.53 16.64 1.50
N LEU A 57 -7.97 16.85 0.26
CA LEU A 57 -8.90 17.91 -0.09
C LEU A 57 -10.28 17.69 0.54
N ASP A 58 -10.81 16.47 0.51
CA ASP A 58 -12.09 16.14 1.15
C ASP A 58 -12.05 16.40 2.66
N ILE A 59 -10.95 16.03 3.32
CA ILE A 59 -10.76 16.32 4.76
C ILE A 59 -10.70 17.83 5.00
N GLU A 60 -10.01 18.59 4.15
CA GLU A 60 -9.94 20.04 4.26
C GLU A 60 -11.32 20.69 4.08
N VAL A 61 -12.12 20.22 3.11
CA VAL A 61 -13.51 20.66 2.93
C VAL A 61 -14.33 20.37 4.18
N VAL A 62 -14.30 19.14 4.70
CA VAL A 62 -15.07 18.75 5.90
C VAL A 62 -14.66 19.56 7.13
N ILE A 63 -13.36 19.79 7.35
CA ILE A 63 -12.86 20.59 8.47
C ILE A 63 -13.35 22.04 8.36
N ASN A 64 -13.28 22.62 7.17
CA ASN A 64 -13.71 24.00 6.91
C ASN A 64 -15.23 24.16 7.02
N GLU A 65 -16.03 23.24 6.45
CA GLU A 65 -17.49 23.26 6.54
C GLU A 65 -17.98 23.07 7.98
N ALA A 66 -17.30 22.22 8.77
CA ALA A 66 -17.60 22.03 10.18
C ALA A 66 -17.11 23.19 11.06
N GLY A 67 -16.37 24.17 10.50
CA GLY A 67 -15.81 25.29 11.25
C GLY A 67 -14.75 24.88 12.30
N ILE A 68 -14.12 23.73 12.12
CA ILE A 68 -13.18 23.17 13.10
C ILE A 68 -11.78 23.73 12.83
N GLN A 69 -11.20 24.45 13.79
CA GLN A 69 -9.78 24.81 13.76
C GLN A 69 -8.98 23.81 14.59
N LEU A 70 -8.33 22.87 13.91
CA LEU A 70 -7.42 21.91 14.52
C LEU A 70 -5.97 22.37 14.32
N SER A 71 -5.22 22.55 15.40
CA SER A 71 -3.78 22.79 15.29
C SER A 71 -3.09 21.54 14.72
N PRO A 72 -1.96 21.71 13.99
CA PRO A 72 -1.19 20.58 13.46
C PRO A 72 -0.80 19.57 14.55
N GLU A 73 -0.45 20.05 15.74
CA GLU A 73 -0.04 19.24 16.89
C GLU A 73 -1.22 18.42 17.43
N ARG A 74 -2.41 19.03 17.54
CA ARG A 74 -3.63 18.33 17.98
C ARG A 74 -4.05 17.28 16.96
N LYS A 75 -3.94 17.57 15.66
CA LYS A 75 -4.23 16.61 14.58
C LYS A 75 -3.28 15.40 14.66
N LEU A 76 -1.98 15.64 14.88
CA LEU A 76 -0.99 14.59 15.04
C LEU A 76 -1.28 13.73 16.28
N PHE A 77 -1.52 14.37 17.41
CA PHE A 77 -1.86 13.70 18.67
C PHE A 77 -3.08 12.79 18.52
N MET A 78 -4.19 13.32 17.99
CA MET A 78 -5.41 12.54 17.76
C MET A 78 -5.17 11.34 16.85
N ARG A 79 -4.41 11.53 15.76
CA ARG A 79 -4.07 10.44 14.84
C ARG A 79 -3.31 9.32 15.55
N GLU A 80 -2.33 9.66 16.38
CA GLU A 80 -1.52 8.68 17.10
C GLU A 80 -2.32 7.94 18.18
N VAL A 81 -3.19 8.65 18.91
CA VAL A 81 -4.09 8.04 19.89
C VAL A 81 -5.06 7.06 19.22
N ILE A 82 -5.67 7.46 18.09
CA ILE A 82 -6.58 6.59 17.32
C ILE A 82 -5.83 5.39 16.72
N ASP A 83 -4.60 5.57 16.23
CA ASP A 83 -3.78 4.45 15.73
C ASP A 83 -3.48 3.44 16.83
N LEU A 84 -3.06 3.89 18.01
CA LEU A 84 -2.83 3.02 19.16
C LEU A 84 -4.12 2.29 19.59
N TYR A 85 -5.24 2.99 19.64
CA TYR A 85 -6.53 2.37 19.96
C TYR A 85 -6.93 1.30 18.93
N ARG A 86 -6.77 1.58 17.63
CA ARG A 86 -7.06 0.61 16.55
C ARG A 86 -6.15 -0.62 16.58
N ARG A 87 -4.97 -0.50 17.19
CA ARG A 87 -4.05 -1.61 17.45
C ARG A 87 -4.37 -2.38 18.75
N ASN A 88 -5.48 -2.07 19.41
CA ASN A 88 -5.96 -2.68 20.66
C ASN A 88 -5.09 -2.39 21.89
N TYR A 89 -4.39 -1.26 21.93
CA TYR A 89 -3.80 -0.79 23.19
C TYR A 89 -4.92 -0.36 24.16
N SER A 90 -4.71 -0.61 25.45
CA SER A 90 -5.64 -0.17 26.50
C SER A 90 -5.57 1.34 26.69
N ILE A 91 -6.63 1.94 27.23
CA ILE A 91 -6.71 3.39 27.44
C ILE A 91 -5.60 3.85 28.39
N GLU A 92 -5.32 3.06 29.42
CA GLU A 92 -4.26 3.27 30.41
C GLU A 92 -2.88 3.26 29.75
N SER A 93 -2.62 2.28 28.88
CA SER A 93 -1.35 2.16 28.16
C SER A 93 -1.14 3.32 27.18
N ILE A 94 -2.22 3.82 26.57
CA ILE A 94 -2.16 4.98 25.66
C ILE A 94 -1.90 6.25 26.45
N ALA A 95 -2.59 6.44 27.58
CA ALA A 95 -2.41 7.57 28.49
C ALA A 95 -0.98 7.66 29.01
N GLU A 96 -0.42 6.53 29.46
CA GLU A 96 0.97 6.42 29.88
C GLU A 96 1.94 6.80 28.75
N LYS A 97 1.72 6.27 27.53
CA LYS A 97 2.60 6.54 26.38
C LYS A 97 2.54 7.99 25.89
N LYS A 98 1.41 8.66 26.12
CA LYS A 98 1.16 10.03 25.70
C LYS A 98 1.35 11.05 26.81
N GLU A 99 1.67 10.59 28.02
CA GLU A 99 1.89 11.42 29.21
C GLU A 99 0.70 12.35 29.52
N VAL A 100 -0.51 11.87 29.26
CA VAL A 100 -1.79 12.59 29.48
C VAL A 100 -2.69 11.77 30.39
N PRO A 101 -3.65 12.39 31.10
CA PRO A 101 -4.59 11.64 31.92
C PRO A 101 -5.47 10.71 31.07
N GLU A 102 -5.83 9.55 31.63
CA GLU A 102 -6.73 8.58 31.00
C GLU A 102 -8.05 9.20 30.58
N THR A 103 -8.59 10.12 31.37
CA THR A 103 -9.83 10.85 31.08
C THR A 103 -9.77 11.65 29.78
N GLU A 104 -8.61 12.19 29.41
CA GLU A 104 -8.44 12.90 28.14
C GLU A 104 -8.46 11.92 26.96
N ILE A 105 -7.84 10.75 27.12
CA ILE A 105 -7.87 9.68 26.12
C ILE A 105 -9.28 9.10 25.97
N GLU A 106 -10.00 8.88 27.07
CA GLU A 106 -11.40 8.41 27.06
C GLU A 106 -12.32 9.37 26.31
N GLN A 107 -12.23 10.67 26.60
CA GLN A 107 -13.02 11.69 25.92
C GLN A 107 -12.72 11.74 24.42
N LEU A 108 -11.44 11.65 24.05
CA LEU A 108 -11.02 11.66 22.66
C LEU A 108 -11.48 10.41 21.91
N LEU A 109 -11.42 9.24 22.55
CA LEU A 109 -11.80 7.97 21.97
C LEU A 109 -13.31 7.72 22.01
N SER A 110 -14.08 8.46 22.78
CA SER A 110 -15.54 8.31 22.93
C SER A 110 -16.30 8.10 21.60
N PRO A 111 -16.05 8.85 20.51
CA PRO A 111 -16.71 8.63 19.22
C PRO A 111 -16.30 7.32 18.51
N TYR A 112 -15.20 6.70 18.93
CA TYR A 112 -14.58 5.52 18.32
C TYR A 112 -14.72 4.27 19.18
N LEU A 113 -15.11 4.40 20.45
CA LEU A 113 -15.48 3.28 21.30
C LEU A 113 -16.66 2.59 20.64
N LYS A 114 -16.41 1.40 20.06
CA LYS A 114 -17.48 0.55 19.55
C LYS A 114 -18.51 0.39 20.66
N ILE A 115 -19.78 0.71 20.38
CA ILE A 115 -20.90 0.38 21.25
C ILE A 115 -20.76 -1.11 21.56
N LYS A 116 -20.37 -1.40 22.79
CA LYS A 116 -20.22 -2.74 23.30
C LYS A 116 -21.64 -3.28 23.48
N ASP A 117 -22.04 -4.14 22.53
CA ASP A 117 -22.99 -5.24 22.70
C ASP A 117 -24.52 -4.94 22.62
N GLU A 118 -25.11 -5.09 21.42
CA GLU A 118 -26.52 -5.47 21.23
C GLU A 118 -26.70 -6.45 20.04
N GLY A 119 -25.79 -7.41 19.87
CA GLY A 119 -25.85 -8.41 18.78
C GLY A 119 -26.12 -9.85 19.24
N GLY A 120 -26.24 -10.08 20.55
CA GLY A 120 -26.07 -11.39 21.15
C GLY A 120 -27.30 -12.03 21.79
N LEU A 121 -28.54 -11.69 21.41
CA LEU A 121 -29.74 -12.37 21.95
C LEU A 121 -30.89 -12.46 20.94
N VAL A 122 -30.65 -12.98 19.73
CA VAL A 122 -31.76 -13.42 18.86
C VAL A 122 -31.40 -14.70 18.11
N ALA A 123 -31.47 -15.84 18.80
CA ALA A 123 -31.80 -17.14 18.19
C ALA A 123 -31.80 -18.22 19.27
N ASN A 124 -32.91 -18.37 20.00
CA ASN A 124 -33.59 -19.65 20.23
C ASN A 124 -34.74 -19.46 21.22
N ALA A 125 -35.92 -19.12 20.70
CA ALA A 125 -37.20 -19.41 21.35
C ALA A 125 -38.28 -19.46 20.27
N ASN A 126 -38.98 -20.60 20.24
CA ASN A 126 -40.11 -21.02 19.41
C ASN A 126 -39.77 -21.79 18.13
#